data_AF-A0A6G9XRE1-F1
#
_entry.id   AF-A0A6G9XRE1-F1
#
_cell.length_a   1.000
_cell.length_b   1.000
_cell.length_c   1.000
_cell.angle_alpha   90.00
_cell.angle_beta   90.00
_cell.angle_gamma   90.00
#
_symmetry.space_group_name_H-M   'P 1'
#
loop_
_entity.id
_entity.type
_entity.pdbx_description
1 polymer ?
#
loop_
_entity_poly.entity_id
_entity_poly.type
_entity_poly.pdbx_seq_one_letter_code
_entity_poly.pdbx_strand_id
1 'polypeptide(L)'
;MTGERRVRVDTARLRQAAAKMDDIGGQTDEIITTLRNTLQSNGYPWGHDDYGDKFTKGEKGYTKSEENLLTGGDNMAKSAKKFSTGMYGAATKIDDMDSR
;
A
#
# COMPACT_ATOMS: atom_id res chain seq x y z
N MET A 1 42.92 8.96 -9.84
CA MET A 1 41.75 8.82 -10.73
C MET A 1 40.76 7.89 -10.04
N THR A 2 39.81 8.43 -9.29
CA THR A 2 38.73 7.66 -8.67
C THR A 2 37.76 7.24 -9.76
N GLY A 3 37.92 6.02 -10.27
CA GLY A 3 36.98 5.43 -11.23
C GLY A 3 35.58 5.42 -10.63
N GLU A 4 34.62 6.01 -11.34
CA GLU A 4 33.21 5.98 -11.00
C GLU A 4 32.80 4.56 -10.67
N ARG A 5 32.36 4.34 -9.43
CA ARG A 5 31.92 3.04 -8.96
C ARG A 5 30.56 2.76 -9.60
N ARG A 6 30.55 2.21 -10.82
CA ARG A 6 29.33 1.82 -11.53
C ARG A 6 28.53 0.88 -10.64
N VAL A 7 27.33 1.30 -10.25
CA VAL A 7 26.39 0.45 -9.52
C VAL A 7 25.93 -0.62 -10.51
N ARG A 8 26.44 -1.86 -10.36
CA ARG A 8 25.92 -3.00 -11.11
C ARG A 8 24.66 -3.50 -10.43
N VAL A 9 23.52 -3.22 -11.04
CA VAL A 9 22.22 -3.74 -10.60
C VAL A 9 21.84 -4.90 -11.49
N ASP A 10 21.45 -6.02 -10.89
CA ASP A 10 20.78 -7.09 -11.61
C ASP A 10 19.35 -6.63 -11.92
N THR A 11 19.12 -6.14 -13.16
CA THR A 11 17.84 -5.58 -13.59
C THR A 11 16.74 -6.64 -13.64
N ALA A 12 17.07 -7.92 -13.82
CA ALA A 12 16.13 -9.01 -13.72
C ALA A 12 15.63 -9.20 -12.28
N ARG A 13 16.53 -9.20 -11.29
CA ARG A 13 16.14 -9.24 -9.86
C ARG A 13 15.36 -7.99 -9.45
N LEU A 14 15.70 -6.82 -9.98
CA LEU A 14 14.97 -5.58 -9.69
C LEU A 14 13.52 -5.65 -10.23
N ARG A 15 13.32 -6.20 -11.43
CA ARG A 15 11.97 -6.47 -11.98
C ARG A 15 11.20 -7.50 -11.16
N GLN A 16 11.85 -8.55 -10.67
CA GLN A 16 11.20 -9.51 -9.78
C GLN A 16 10.78 -8.88 -8.46
N ALA A 17 11.59 -8.00 -7.88
CA ALA A 17 11.23 -7.23 -6.69
C ALA A 17 10.06 -6.28 -6.98
N ALA A 18 10.05 -5.64 -8.16
CA ALA A 18 8.94 -4.79 -8.60
C ALA A 18 7.62 -5.58 -8.66
N ALA A 19 7.62 -6.75 -9.30
CA ALA A 19 6.45 -7.65 -9.36
C ALA A 19 5.92 -8.00 -7.98
N LYS A 20 6.81 -8.38 -7.03
CA LYS A 20 6.41 -8.68 -5.65
C LYS A 20 5.77 -7.49 -4.95
N MET A 21 6.26 -6.27 -5.19
CA MET A 21 5.66 -5.06 -4.62
C MET A 21 4.28 -4.78 -5.23
N ASP A 22 4.07 -5.11 -6.51
CA ASP A 22 2.76 -5.03 -7.14
C ASP A 22 1.78 -6.03 -6.53
N ASP A 23 2.22 -7.29 -6.36
CA ASP A 23 1.43 -8.35 -5.73
C ASP A 23 1.00 -7.97 -4.30
N ILE A 24 1.95 -7.48 -3.49
CA ILE A 24 1.65 -6.99 -2.12
C ILE A 24 0.64 -5.84 -2.16
N GLY A 25 0.80 -4.92 -3.12
CA GLY A 25 -0.13 -3.81 -3.32
C GLY A 25 -1.54 -4.29 -3.63
N GLY A 26 -1.67 -5.24 -4.56
CA GLY A 26 -2.93 -5.85 -4.95
C GLY A 26 -3.60 -6.60 -3.79
N GLN A 27 -2.86 -7.46 -3.09
CA GLN A 27 -3.39 -8.19 -1.93
C GLN A 27 -3.87 -7.26 -0.82
N THR A 28 -3.13 -6.18 -0.57
CA THR A 28 -3.54 -5.16 0.41
C THR A 28 -4.84 -4.48 -0.01
N ASP A 29 -4.94 -4.08 -1.27
CA ASP A 29 -6.13 -3.44 -1.83
C ASP A 29 -7.37 -4.35 -1.74
N GLU A 30 -7.21 -5.64 -2.04
CA GLU A 30 -8.26 -6.66 -1.92
C GLU A 30 -8.75 -6.83 -0.48
N ILE A 31 -7.82 -6.91 0.49
CA ILE A 31 -8.15 -7.04 1.91
C ILE A 31 -8.94 -5.82 2.38
N ILE A 32 -8.48 -4.62 2.06
CA ILE A 32 -9.11 -3.37 2.50
C ILE A 32 -10.46 -3.17 1.82
N THR A 33 -10.58 -3.53 0.54
CA THR A 33 -11.86 -3.54 -0.18
C THR A 33 -12.85 -4.51 0.46
N THR A 34 -12.41 -5.73 0.79
CA THR A 34 -13.24 -6.73 1.47
C THR A 34 -13.70 -6.23 2.84
N LEU A 35 -12.78 -5.64 3.62
CA LEU A 35 -13.11 -5.06 4.92
C LEU A 35 -14.14 -3.94 4.80
N ARG A 36 -13.94 -3.01 3.87
CA ARG A 36 -14.85 -1.89 3.61
C ARG A 36 -16.26 -2.39 3.24
N ASN A 37 -16.35 -3.35 2.32
CA ASN A 37 -17.62 -3.92 1.90
C ASN A 37 -18.33 -4.64 3.07
N THR A 38 -17.56 -5.38 3.87
CA THR A 38 -18.09 -6.10 5.03
C THR A 38 -18.67 -5.13 6.06
N LEU A 39 -17.93 -4.06 6.40
CA LEU A 39 -18.37 -3.03 7.35
C LEU A 39 -19.65 -2.34 6.85
N GLN A 40 -19.69 -1.96 5.57
CA GLN A 40 -20.88 -1.37 4.96
C GLN A 40 -22.09 -2.32 4.97
N SER A 41 -21.87 -3.62 4.73
CA SER A 41 -22.95 -4.62 4.68
C SER A 41 -23.54 -4.95 6.05
N ASN A 42 -22.72 -5.00 7.10
CA ASN A 42 -23.15 -5.33 8.44
C ASN A 42 -23.86 -4.16 9.14
N GLY A 43 -23.61 -2.94 8.67
CA GLY A 43 -24.07 -1.74 9.34
C GLY A 43 -23.46 -1.60 10.74
N TYR A 44 -24.09 -0.76 11.56
CA TYR A 44 -23.54 -0.29 12.82
C TYR A 44 -24.48 -0.66 13.99
N PRO A 45 -24.21 -1.79 14.70
CA PRO A 45 -25.17 -2.38 15.66
C PRO A 45 -25.18 -1.73 17.06
N TRP A 46 -24.30 -0.77 17.32
CA TRP A 46 -24.09 -0.17 18.66
C TRP A 46 -25.13 0.88 19.06
N GLY A 47 -26.08 1.23 18.19
CA GLY A 47 -27.15 2.18 18.50
C GLY A 47 -26.69 3.64 18.62
N HIS A 48 -27.64 4.51 18.96
CA HIS A 48 -27.43 5.96 19.14
C HIS A 48 -27.64 6.40 20.60
N ASP A 49 -27.53 5.47 21.54
CA ASP A 49 -27.59 5.79 22.97
C ASP A 49 -26.21 6.28 23.48
N ASP A 50 -26.19 6.76 24.72
CA ASP A 50 -24.96 7.27 25.34
C ASP A 50 -23.80 6.26 25.33
N TYR A 51 -24.09 4.96 25.31
CA TYR A 51 -23.08 3.91 25.27
C TYR A 51 -22.52 3.72 23.85
N GLY A 52 -23.38 3.61 22.85
CA GLY A 52 -22.99 3.53 21.44
C GLY A 52 -22.21 4.76 20.98
N ASP A 53 -22.64 5.95 21.42
CA ASP A 53 -21.96 7.21 21.15
C ASP A 53 -20.57 7.26 21.80
N LYS A 54 -20.41 6.81 23.05
CA LYS A 54 -19.10 6.74 23.72
C LYS A 54 -18.14 5.75 23.04
N PHE A 55 -18.67 4.68 22.47
CA PHE A 55 -17.86 3.68 21.75
C PHE A 55 -17.39 4.19 20.38
N THR A 56 -18.26 4.89 19.65
CA THR A 56 -17.99 5.28 18.26
C THR A 56 -17.37 6.65 18.08
N LYS A 57 -17.79 7.61 18.89
CA LYS A 57 -17.40 9.02 18.75
C LYS A 57 -16.11 9.32 19.51
N GLY A 58 -15.58 10.51 19.26
CA GLY A 58 -14.35 11.01 19.89
C GLY A 58 -13.08 10.60 19.15
N GLU A 59 -11.95 11.16 19.58
CA GLU A 59 -10.65 11.02 18.90
C GLU A 59 -10.17 9.55 18.86
N LYS A 60 -10.52 8.76 19.86
CA LYS A 60 -10.20 7.33 19.97
C LYS A 60 -11.42 6.43 19.73
N GLY A 61 -12.51 6.98 19.21
CA GLY A 61 -13.73 6.25 18.93
C GLY A 61 -13.56 5.30 17.75
N TYR A 62 -14.38 4.25 17.73
CA TYR A 62 -14.32 3.20 16.70
C TYR A 62 -14.38 3.77 15.27
N THR A 63 -15.26 4.74 15.00
CA THR A 63 -15.40 5.33 13.66
C THR A 63 -14.10 5.97 13.17
N LYS A 64 -13.35 6.62 14.08
CA LYS A 64 -12.06 7.22 13.71
C LYS A 64 -10.99 6.14 13.49
N SER A 65 -10.97 5.11 14.34
CA SER A 65 -10.05 3.98 14.18
C SER A 65 -10.30 3.21 12.87
N GLU A 66 -11.57 2.98 12.53
CA GLU A 66 -11.99 2.36 11.26
C GLU A 66 -11.51 3.18 10.05
N GLU A 67 -11.82 4.47 10.02
CA GLU A 67 -11.39 5.38 8.95
C GLU A 67 -9.86 5.37 8.78
N ASN A 68 -9.12 5.44 9.89
CA ASN A 68 -7.67 5.42 9.88
C ASN A 68 -7.12 4.09 9.35
N LEU A 69 -7.73 2.96 9.72
CA LEU A 69 -7.31 1.64 9.25
C LEU A 69 -7.54 1.49 7.75
N LEU A 70 -8.72 1.85 7.25
CA LEU A 70 -9.06 1.79 5.83
C LEU A 70 -8.14 2.70 5.01
N THR A 71 -7.96 3.95 5.46
CA THR A 71 -7.09 4.93 4.80
C THR A 71 -5.62 4.50 4.84
N GLY A 72 -5.16 3.95 5.96
CA GLY A 72 -3.79 3.43 6.12
C GLY A 72 -3.52 2.28 5.17
N GLY A 73 -4.47 1.36 5.03
CA GLY A 73 -4.42 0.27 4.06
C GLY A 73 -4.37 0.74 2.61
N ASP A 74 -5.25 1.67 2.23
CA ASP A 74 -5.24 2.30 0.89
C ASP A 74 -3.87 2.95 0.59
N ASN A 75 -3.28 3.63 1.59
CA ASN A 75 -1.97 4.27 1.45
C ASN A 75 -0.84 3.25 1.33
N MET A 76 -0.92 2.12 2.03
CA MET A 76 0.05 1.03 1.90
C MET A 76 0.00 0.41 0.50
N ALA A 77 -1.19 0.10 -0.02
CA ALA A 77 -1.38 -0.43 -1.37
C ALA A 77 -0.81 0.53 -2.43
N LYS A 78 -1.13 1.83 -2.34
CA LYS A 78 -0.58 2.86 -3.22
C LYS A 78 0.94 2.98 -3.13
N SER A 79 1.50 2.87 -1.94
CA SER A 79 2.96 2.95 -1.74
C SER A 79 3.66 1.75 -2.36
N ALA A 80 3.12 0.55 -2.17
CA ALA A 80 3.64 -0.67 -2.79
C ALA A 80 3.64 -0.57 -4.32
N LYS A 81 2.55 -0.07 -4.92
CA LYS A 81 2.47 0.21 -6.35
C LYS A 81 3.49 1.24 -6.83
N LYS A 82 3.70 2.32 -6.08
CA LYS A 82 4.75 3.32 -6.40
C LYS A 82 6.15 2.71 -6.38
N PHE A 83 6.45 1.86 -5.42
CA PHE A 83 7.73 1.13 -5.38
C PHE A 83 7.88 0.20 -6.58
N SER A 84 6.85 -0.59 -6.91
CA SER A 84 6.83 -1.44 -8.10
C SER A 84 7.16 -0.63 -9.36
N THR A 85 6.40 0.43 -9.64
CA THR A 85 6.62 1.31 -10.80
C THR A 85 8.03 1.91 -10.82
N GLY A 86 8.53 2.37 -9.66
CA GLY A 86 9.87 2.92 -9.53
C GLY A 86 10.97 1.90 -9.84
N MET A 87 10.82 0.67 -9.36
CA MET A 87 11.77 -0.43 -9.61
C MET A 87 11.75 -0.86 -11.08
N TYR A 88 10.58 -0.98 -11.71
CA TYR A 88 10.48 -1.23 -13.15
C TYR A 88 11.15 -0.12 -13.96
N GLY A 89 10.85 1.13 -13.65
CA GLY A 89 11.43 2.29 -14.33
C GLY A 89 12.96 2.36 -14.17
N ALA A 90 13.48 2.03 -12.98
CA ALA A 90 14.91 1.97 -12.74
C ALA A 90 15.58 0.83 -13.52
N ALA A 91 14.98 -0.37 -13.54
CA ALA A 91 15.50 -1.50 -14.32
C ALA A 91 15.59 -1.17 -15.82
N THR A 92 14.55 -0.56 -16.38
CA THR A 92 14.56 -0.10 -17.78
C THR A 92 15.64 0.94 -18.05
N LYS A 93 15.79 1.95 -17.19
CA LYS A 93 16.84 2.97 -17.36
C LYS A 93 18.24 2.38 -17.32
N ILE A 94 18.48 1.37 -16.49
CA ILE A 94 19.80 0.73 -16.38
C ILE A 94 20.11 -0.08 -17.63
N ASP A 95 19.15 -0.88 -18.12
CA ASP A 95 19.33 -1.62 -19.38
C ASP A 95 19.57 -0.67 -20.57
N ASP A 96 18.83 0.44 -20.63
CA ASP A 96 19.01 1.46 -21.68
C ASP A 96 20.42 2.09 -21.62
N MET A 97 20.96 2.31 -20.41
CA MET A 97 22.30 2.85 -20.21
C MET A 97 23.40 1.84 -20.58
N ASP A 98 23.21 0.56 -20.28
CA ASP A 98 24.17 -0.51 -20.61
C ASP A 98 24.15 -0.86 -22.11
N SER A 99 23.06 -0.57 -22.81
CA SER A 99 22.94 -0.78 -24.27
C SER A 99 23.62 0.29 -25.13
N ARG A 100 24.13 1.37 -24.53
CA ARG A 100 24.83 2.48 -25.18
C ARG A 100 26.34 2.39 -25.00
#